data_AF-A0A9E0QY38-F1
#
_entry.id   AF-A0A9E0QY38-F1
#
_cell.length_a   1.000
_cell.length_b   1.000
_cell.length_c   1.000
_cell.angle_alpha   90.00
_cell.angle_beta   90.00
_cell.angle_gamma   90.00
#
_symmetry.space_group_name_H-M   'P 1'
#
loop_
_entity.id
_entity.type
_entity.pdbx_description
1 polymer ?
#
loop_
_entity_poly.entity_id
_entity_poly.type
_entity_poly.pdbx_seq_one_letter_code
_entity_poly.pdbx_strand_id
1 'polypeptide(L)'
;MKHLALPVALFMFQSTPLIAEPTQYEVIDNSYQVCLTEPLYRQLLNFSLYGVGKPPTQGCFNASAGAKAIILQCPESDIILCQFRLESDGTDAIEVWASKVMLREIE
;
A
#
# COMPACT_ATOMS: atom_id res chain seq x y z
N MET A 1 -59.81 -19.57 33.79
CA MET A 1 -58.99 -18.49 33.18
C MET A 1 -57.54 -18.95 33.24
N LYS A 2 -56.96 -19.39 32.11
CA LYS A 2 -55.60 -19.93 32.04
C LYS A 2 -54.68 -18.86 31.42
N HIS A 3 -53.75 -18.35 32.21
CA HIS A 3 -52.71 -17.44 31.75
C HIS A 3 -51.65 -18.24 30.98
N LEU A 4 -51.52 -17.99 29.69
CA LEU A 4 -50.42 -18.52 28.87
C LEU A 4 -49.38 -17.41 28.72
N ALA A 5 -48.29 -17.51 29.48
CA ALA A 5 -47.13 -16.64 29.34
C ALA A 5 -46.26 -17.15 28.19
N LEU A 6 -46.11 -16.34 27.15
CA LEU A 6 -45.25 -16.61 26.00
C LEU A 6 -43.82 -16.12 26.33
N PRO A 7 -42.77 -16.96 26.28
CA PRO A 7 -41.41 -16.50 26.51
C PRO A 7 -40.92 -15.75 25.26
N VAL A 8 -40.62 -14.48 25.41
CA VAL A 8 -39.91 -13.67 24.41
C VAL A 8 -38.49 -14.23 24.32
N ALA A 9 -38.23 -15.07 23.31
CA ALA A 9 -36.91 -15.57 22.99
C ALA A 9 -36.08 -14.41 22.42
N LEU A 10 -35.30 -13.76 23.29
CA LEU A 10 -34.34 -12.72 22.96
C LEU A 10 -33.17 -13.38 22.19
N PHE A 11 -33.28 -13.43 20.86
CA PHE A 11 -32.17 -13.81 19.98
C PHE A 11 -31.09 -12.72 20.06
N MET A 12 -30.10 -12.94 20.94
CA MET A 12 -28.85 -12.19 20.97
C MET A 12 -28.08 -12.47 19.67
N PHE A 13 -28.21 -11.59 18.68
CA PHE A 13 -27.31 -11.58 17.53
C PHE A 13 -25.91 -11.19 18.02
N GLN A 14 -25.08 -12.19 18.31
CA GLN A 14 -23.67 -11.99 18.55
C GLN A 14 -23.01 -11.65 17.22
N SER A 15 -22.75 -10.36 17.01
CA SER A 15 -21.93 -9.88 15.89
C SER A 15 -20.49 -10.31 16.13
N THR A 16 -20.09 -11.44 15.55
CA THR A 16 -18.68 -11.83 15.44
C THR A 16 -17.93 -10.76 14.64
N PRO A 17 -16.90 -10.11 15.20
CA PRO A 17 -16.08 -9.19 14.43
C PRO A 17 -15.36 -9.98 13.34
N LEU A 18 -15.64 -9.65 12.07
CA LEU A 18 -14.81 -10.06 10.94
C LEU A 18 -13.45 -9.38 11.11
N ILE A 19 -12.44 -10.14 11.53
CA ILE A 19 -11.05 -9.70 11.46
C ILE A 19 -10.68 -9.79 9.97
N ALA A 20 -10.65 -8.64 9.30
CA ALA A 20 -10.13 -8.55 7.95
C ALA A 20 -8.61 -8.77 8.01
N GLU A 21 -8.12 -9.73 7.23
CA GLU A 21 -6.68 -9.91 7.07
C GLU A 21 -6.09 -8.67 6.38
N PRO A 22 -4.90 -8.20 6.79
CA PRO A 22 -4.28 -7.05 6.16
C PRO A 22 -3.98 -7.39 4.71
N THR A 23 -4.48 -6.57 3.78
CA THR A 23 -4.17 -6.69 2.36
C THR A 23 -2.67 -6.74 2.14
N GLN A 24 -2.21 -7.80 1.50
CA GLN A 24 -0.80 -7.98 1.14
C GLN A 24 -0.57 -7.47 -0.28
N TYR A 25 0.59 -6.86 -0.52
CA TYR A 25 0.96 -6.32 -1.81
C TYR A 25 2.36 -6.79 -2.21
N GLU A 26 2.58 -6.89 -3.52
CA GLU A 26 3.88 -7.11 -4.11
C GLU A 26 4.13 -6.16 -5.29
N VAL A 27 5.40 -5.93 -5.62
CA VAL A 27 5.80 -5.16 -6.80
C VAL A 27 5.53 -5.97 -8.08
N ILE A 28 4.82 -5.37 -9.03
CA ILE A 28 4.37 -6.03 -10.28
C ILE A 28 5.56 -6.53 -11.12
N ASP A 29 6.52 -5.65 -11.40
CA ASP A 29 7.68 -5.92 -12.25
C ASP A 29 8.83 -4.93 -11.98
N ASN A 30 9.97 -5.12 -12.67
CA ASN A 30 11.18 -4.31 -12.51
C ASN A 30 11.17 -2.97 -13.28
N SER A 31 10.05 -2.58 -13.90
CA SER A 31 9.96 -1.35 -14.70
C SER A 31 9.70 -0.10 -13.87
N TYR A 32 9.23 -0.28 -12.63
CA TYR A 32 8.90 0.82 -11.73
C TYR A 32 10.14 1.31 -10.98
N GLN A 33 10.35 2.62 -11.03
CA GLN A 33 11.36 3.28 -10.20
C GLN A 33 10.76 3.72 -8.87
N VAL A 34 11.53 3.53 -7.81
CA VAL A 34 11.27 3.99 -6.44
C VAL A 34 12.40 4.92 -6.01
N CYS A 35 12.15 5.82 -5.07
CA CYS A 35 13.18 6.71 -4.54
C CYS A 35 13.22 6.71 -3.01
N LEU A 36 14.39 6.98 -2.42
CA LEU A 36 14.58 7.00 -0.97
C LEU A 36 13.78 8.12 -0.27
N THR A 37 13.42 9.19 -0.98
CA THR A 37 12.70 10.34 -0.41
C THR A 37 11.61 10.84 -1.33
N GLU A 38 10.56 11.45 -0.75
CA GLU A 38 9.46 12.05 -1.51
C GLU A 38 9.95 13.13 -2.50
N PRO A 39 10.86 14.06 -2.14
CA PRO A 39 11.30 15.08 -3.09
C PRO A 39 12.02 14.50 -4.30
N LEU A 40 12.81 13.42 -4.12
CA LEU A 40 13.46 12.72 -5.24
C LEU A 40 12.43 12.07 -6.16
N TYR A 41 11.39 11.43 -5.58
CA TYR A 41 10.33 10.84 -6.39
C TYR A 41 9.51 11.90 -7.14
N ARG A 42 9.22 13.04 -6.51
CA ARG A 42 8.57 14.18 -7.20
C ARG A 42 9.43 14.74 -8.33
N GLN A 43 10.73 14.85 -8.13
CA GLN A 43 11.66 15.26 -9.20
C GLN A 43 11.62 14.27 -10.37
N LEU A 44 11.66 12.97 -10.08
CA LEU A 44 11.55 11.92 -11.10
C LEU A 44 10.22 12.01 -11.87
N LEU A 45 9.10 12.22 -11.17
CA LEU A 45 7.78 12.36 -11.79
C LEU A 45 7.69 13.62 -12.68
N ASN A 46 8.16 14.76 -12.20
CA ASN A 46 8.15 16.00 -12.99
C ASN A 46 8.93 15.86 -14.30
N PHE A 47 10.08 15.18 -14.24
CA PHE A 47 10.86 14.86 -15.42
C PHE A 47 10.13 13.87 -16.34
N SER A 48 9.60 12.78 -15.80
CA SER A 48 9.03 11.68 -16.59
C SER A 48 7.68 12.03 -17.23
N LEU A 49 6.84 12.80 -16.53
CA LEU A 49 5.49 13.16 -17.00
C LEU A 49 5.47 14.42 -17.85
N TYR A 50 6.31 15.41 -17.52
CA TYR A 50 6.24 16.75 -18.13
C TYR A 50 7.51 17.16 -18.85
N GLY A 51 8.59 16.37 -18.79
CA GLY A 51 9.89 16.75 -19.36
C GLY A 51 10.54 17.95 -18.65
N VAL A 52 10.10 18.26 -17.42
CA VAL A 52 10.56 19.44 -16.68
C VAL A 52 11.71 19.08 -15.74
N GLY A 53 12.77 19.88 -15.77
CA GLY A 53 13.92 19.72 -14.89
C GLY A 53 14.87 18.61 -15.34
N LYS A 54 15.59 18.01 -14.38
CA LYS A 54 16.52 16.89 -14.60
C LYS A 54 16.10 15.70 -13.74
N PRO A 55 16.29 14.45 -14.21
CA PRO A 55 16.06 13.31 -13.36
C PRO A 55 17.04 13.30 -12.19
N PRO A 56 16.67 12.70 -11.04
CA PRO A 56 17.59 12.49 -9.93
C PRO A 56 18.75 11.59 -10.38
N THR A 57 19.99 11.95 -10.00
CA THR A 57 21.18 11.19 -10.35
C THR A 57 21.50 10.08 -9.35
N GLN A 58 20.94 10.15 -8.14
CA GLN A 58 21.14 9.21 -7.04
C GLN A 58 19.88 9.09 -6.20
N GLY A 59 19.77 8.00 -5.44
CA GLY A 59 18.67 7.77 -4.50
C GLY A 59 17.37 7.32 -5.14
N CYS A 60 17.35 7.02 -6.44
CA CYS A 60 16.27 6.31 -7.11
C CYS A 60 16.82 5.06 -7.80
N PHE A 61 16.03 3.99 -7.80
CA PHE A 61 16.40 2.69 -8.35
C PHE A 61 15.14 1.91 -8.75
N ASN A 62 15.30 0.85 -9.55
CA ASN A 62 14.16 0.01 -9.92
C ASN A 62 13.74 -0.86 -8.72
N ALA A 63 12.44 -0.94 -8.48
CA ALA A 63 11.87 -1.87 -7.53
C ALA A 63 12.09 -3.31 -8.03
N SER A 64 12.32 -4.23 -7.10
CA SER A 64 12.44 -5.66 -7.43
C SER A 64 11.05 -6.27 -7.58
N ALA A 65 10.78 -6.90 -8.72
CA ALA A 65 9.57 -7.67 -8.99
C ALA A 65 9.37 -8.72 -7.90
N GLY A 66 8.12 -8.90 -7.45
CA GLY A 66 7.76 -9.83 -6.38
C GLY A 66 8.21 -9.39 -4.99
N ALA A 67 8.89 -8.26 -4.83
CA ALA A 67 9.19 -7.74 -3.50
C ALA A 67 7.88 -7.42 -2.78
N LYS A 68 7.75 -7.92 -1.56
CA LYS A 68 6.61 -7.61 -0.69
C LYS A 68 6.64 -6.13 -0.34
N ALA A 69 5.47 -5.50 -0.40
CA ALA A 69 5.31 -4.08 -0.13
C ALA A 69 4.31 -3.85 1.01
N ILE A 70 4.72 -3.04 1.99
CA ILE A 70 3.86 -2.56 3.06
C ILE A 70 3.66 -1.06 2.86
N ILE A 71 2.41 -0.63 2.70
CA ILE A 71 2.07 0.78 2.59
C ILE A 71 2.17 1.41 3.99
N LEU A 72 3.10 2.35 4.18
CA LEU A 72 3.27 3.05 5.45
C LEU A 72 2.37 4.28 5.53
N GLN A 73 2.34 5.07 4.45
CA GLN A 73 1.49 6.25 4.33
C GLN A 73 1.26 6.60 2.86
N CYS A 74 0.13 7.24 2.57
CA CYS A 74 -0.20 7.84 1.29
C CYS A 74 -0.79 9.23 1.56
N PRO A 75 0.04 10.28 1.66
CA PRO A 75 -0.48 11.63 1.85
C PRO A 75 -1.47 12.00 0.73
N GLU A 76 -2.58 12.64 1.10
CA GLU A 76 -3.53 13.19 0.12
C GLU A 76 -2.84 14.29 -0.69
N SER A 77 -2.75 14.08 -2.01
CA SER A 77 -2.17 15.04 -2.95
C SER A 77 -2.74 14.78 -4.35
N ASP A 78 -2.62 15.74 -5.25
CA ASP A 78 -3.11 15.63 -6.65
C ASP A 78 -2.50 14.44 -7.41
N ILE A 79 -1.38 13.91 -6.91
CA ILE A 79 -0.77 12.67 -7.37
C ILE A 79 -0.68 11.73 -6.16
N ILE A 80 -1.23 10.51 -6.26
CA ILE A 80 -1.14 9.53 -5.18
C ILE A 80 0.30 9.03 -5.07
N LEU A 81 1.04 9.62 -4.12
CA LEU A 81 2.38 9.22 -3.72
C LEU A 81 2.28 8.52 -2.37
N CYS A 82 2.95 7.40 -2.24
CA CYS A 82 2.96 6.64 -1.01
C CYS A 82 4.40 6.33 -0.58
N GLN A 83 4.59 6.22 0.72
CA GLN A 83 5.76 5.62 1.31
C GLN A 83 5.49 4.13 1.53
N PHE A 84 6.44 3.31 1.10
CA PHE A 84 6.40 1.87 1.22
C PHE A 84 7.60 1.38 1.99
N ARG A 85 7.43 0.25 2.69
CA ARG A 85 8.52 -0.62 3.09
C ARG A 85 8.55 -1.81 2.14
N LEU A 86 9.64 -1.96 1.40
CA LEU A 86 9.85 -3.08 0.48
C LEU A 86 10.74 -4.14 1.14
N GLU A 87 10.30 -5.38 1.06
CA GLU A 87 11.01 -6.57 1.55
C GLU A 87 11.29 -7.48 0.34
N SER A 88 12.57 -7.70 0.01
CA SER A 88 12.99 -8.66 -1.02
C SER A 88 13.56 -9.90 -0.32
N ASP A 89 13.28 -11.09 -0.84
CA ASP A 89 13.63 -12.37 -0.22
C ASP A 89 15.08 -12.37 0.33
N GLY A 90 15.21 -12.41 1.66
CA GLY A 90 16.49 -12.48 2.36
C GLY A 90 17.27 -11.16 2.50
N THR A 91 16.68 -10.02 2.14
CA THR A 91 17.30 -8.68 2.20
C THR A 91 16.66 -7.81 3.27
N ASP A 92 17.41 -6.85 3.80
CA ASP A 92 16.88 -5.83 4.71
C ASP A 92 15.77 -5.03 4.05
N ALA A 93 14.72 -4.76 4.82
CA ALA A 93 13.60 -3.95 4.36
C ALA A 93 14.05 -2.52 4.08
N ILE A 94 13.61 -1.94 2.96
CA ILE A 94 13.96 -0.57 2.57
C ILE A 94 12.71 0.31 2.47
N GLU A 95 12.80 1.51 3.04
CA GLU A 95 11.74 2.50 2.94
C GLU A 95 11.96 3.39 1.71
N VAL A 96 10.93 3.48 0.88
CA VAL A 96 10.96 4.20 -0.40
C VAL A 96 9.64 4.90 -0.68
N TRP A 97 9.68 5.84 -1.62
CA TRP A 97 8.57 6.58 -2.14
C TRP A 97 8.31 6.20 -3.59
N ALA A 98 7.05 5.92 -3.91
CA ALA A 98 6.59 5.66 -5.25
C ALA A 98 5.07 5.85 -5.42
N SER A 99 4.55 5.59 -6.61
CA SER A 99 3.11 5.50 -6.88
C SER A 99 2.58 4.10 -6.55
N LYS A 100 1.35 4.02 -6.00
CA LYS A 100 0.66 2.75 -5.71
C LYS A 100 0.46 1.86 -6.95
N VAL A 101 0.50 2.43 -8.16
CA VAL A 101 0.34 1.69 -9.42
C VAL A 101 1.37 0.57 -9.62
N MET A 102 2.53 0.65 -8.94
CA MET A 102 3.56 -0.39 -9.02
C MET A 102 3.19 -1.68 -8.27
N LEU A 103 2.09 -1.69 -7.51
CA LEU A 103 1.70 -2.79 -6.65
C LEU A 103 0.54 -3.61 -7.21
N ARG A 104 0.63 -4.93 -7.00
CA ARG A 104 -0.48 -5.87 -7.12
C ARG A 104 -0.87 -6.38 -5.74
N GLU A 105 -2.17 -6.46 -5.48
CA GLU A 105 -2.71 -7.14 -4.31
C GLU A 105 -2.56 -8.66 -4.47
N ILE A 106 -2.09 -9.32 -3.43
CA ILE A 106 -1.96 -10.78 -3.37
C ILE A 106 -2.94 -11.31 -2.33
N GLU A 107 -3.70 -12.33 -2.75
CA GLU A 107 -4.67 -13.08 -1.94
C GLU A 107 -4.00 -14.23 -1.18
#